data_AF-M5UYM1-F1
#
_entry.id   AF-M5UYM1-F1
#
_cell.length_a   1.000
_cell.length_b   1.000
_cell.length_c   1.000
_cell.angle_alpha   90.00
_cell.angle_beta   90.00
_cell.angle_gamma   90.00
#
_symmetry.space_group_name_H-M   'P 1'
#
loop_
_entity.id
_entity.type
_entity.pdbx_description
1 polymer ?
#
loop_
_entity_poly.entity_id
_entity_poly.type
_entity_poly.pdbx_seq_one_letter_code
_entity_poly.pdbx_strand_id
1 'polypeptide(L)'
;MEISYGDLILESLLSDFIEASAIKSPFERETEFLPIKTNLLIAKKRIKENNSVSIGLLNGHSRKCSGILWNLWVHFWRIKMLRIVCFLSTFLLILPLQAEELDFVNKLILKITDSSASKEADKIQFEILSYSHGVTMPLTSEGPSYRPVYQDYTIAKYLDLHSSYLLERCARGETISEVALTYYQKSKNGPSTYKALEVQLTNVVVTSVSTNGGTGDRPIETIALSFDSIRHSVTTQGSTGKLETKTFVGKVSKN
;
A
#
# COMPACT_ATOMS: atom_id res chain seq x y z
N MET A 1 -40.17 15.59 39.51
CA MET A 1 -38.71 15.54 39.28
C MET A 1 -38.54 15.51 37.77
N GLU A 2 -38.42 16.69 37.16
CA GLU A 2 -38.29 16.85 35.72
C GLU A 2 -36.86 16.49 35.31
N ILE A 3 -36.70 15.54 34.40
CA ILE A 3 -35.43 15.27 33.73
C ILE A 3 -35.50 15.99 32.38
N SER A 4 -34.53 16.86 32.16
CA SER A 4 -34.44 17.79 31.03
C SER A 4 -34.15 17.05 29.72
N TYR A 5 -34.84 17.46 28.65
CA TYR A 5 -34.71 16.94 27.28
C TYR A 5 -33.28 17.04 26.67
N GLY A 6 -32.33 17.69 27.35
CA GLY A 6 -30.93 17.79 26.92
C GLY A 6 -30.09 16.52 27.18
N ASP A 7 -30.43 15.72 28.19
CA ASP A 7 -29.61 14.57 28.60
C ASP A 7 -29.75 13.36 27.66
N LEU A 8 -30.92 13.21 27.01
CA LEU A 8 -31.18 12.14 26.05
C LEU A 8 -30.41 12.29 24.73
N ILE A 9 -29.99 13.52 24.39
CA ILE A 9 -29.27 13.81 23.14
C ILE A 9 -27.77 13.51 23.31
N LEU A 10 -27.21 13.78 24.48
CA LEU A 10 -25.81 13.50 24.80
C LEU A 10 -25.54 11.99 24.93
N GLU A 11 -26.47 11.21 25.50
CA GLU A 11 -26.30 9.74 25.55
C GLU A 11 -26.32 9.07 24.17
N SER A 12 -27.16 9.55 23.24
CA SER A 12 -27.19 9.02 21.86
C SER A 12 -25.94 9.36 21.06
N LEU A 13 -25.33 10.53 21.33
CA LEU A 13 -24.10 10.94 20.67
C LEU A 13 -22.87 10.19 21.22
N LEU A 14 -22.90 9.78 22.50
CA LEU A 14 -21.84 8.96 23.11
C LEU A 14 -21.91 7.49 22.67
N SER A 15 -23.10 6.91 22.47
CA SER A 15 -23.23 5.53 21.98
C SER A 15 -22.68 5.37 20.57
N ASP A 16 -22.96 6.34 19.70
CA ASP A 16 -22.53 6.32 18.30
C ASP A 16 -21.01 6.57 18.17
N PHE A 17 -20.41 7.31 19.11
CA PHE A 17 -18.96 7.55 19.16
C PHE A 17 -18.16 6.33 19.64
N ILE A 18 -18.73 5.55 20.58
CA ILE A 18 -18.11 4.31 21.08
C ILE A 18 -18.17 3.23 19.99
N GLU A 19 -19.27 3.12 19.24
CA GLU A 19 -19.44 2.13 18.17
C GLU A 19 -18.53 2.42 16.95
N ALA A 20 -18.22 3.69 16.68
CA ALA A 20 -17.27 4.10 15.64
C ALA A 20 -15.79 3.86 16.01
N SER A 21 -15.46 3.77 17.31
CA SER A 21 -14.08 3.56 17.78
C SER A 21 -13.63 2.09 17.82
N ALA A 22 -14.52 1.15 17.54
CA ALA A 22 -14.29 -0.29 17.69
C ALA A 22 -13.69 -0.99 16.45
N ILE A 23 -13.08 -0.25 15.51
CA ILE A 23 -12.29 -0.85 14.43
C ILE A 23 -10.85 -1.02 14.92
N LYS A 24 -10.58 -2.16 15.57
CA LYS A 24 -9.23 -2.58 15.95
C LYS A 24 -8.68 -3.57 14.92
N SER A 25 -7.40 -3.38 14.62
CA SER A 25 -6.54 -4.18 13.73
C SER A 25 -6.55 -5.68 14.05
N PRO A 26 -6.20 -6.54 13.08
CA PRO A 26 -6.28 -7.99 13.24
C PRO A 26 -5.06 -8.52 14.01
N PHE A 27 -5.13 -8.53 15.33
CA PHE A 27 -4.30 -9.41 16.17
C PHE A 27 -4.90 -9.51 17.57
N GLU A 28 -5.60 -10.61 17.86
CA GLU A 28 -5.43 -11.42 19.08
C GLU A 28 -6.41 -12.60 19.13
N ARG A 29 -5.88 -13.69 19.69
CA ARG A 29 -6.39 -15.06 19.64
C ARG A 29 -7.40 -15.33 20.76
N GLU A 30 -8.31 -16.25 20.46
CA GLU A 30 -9.20 -17.05 21.31
C GLU A 30 -8.92 -17.02 22.83
N THR A 31 -9.92 -16.64 23.64
CA THR A 31 -10.52 -17.44 24.72
C THR A 31 -11.68 -16.66 25.36
N GLU A 32 -12.65 -17.38 25.96
CA GLU A 32 -13.81 -16.88 26.71
C GLU A 32 -15.14 -16.63 25.95
N PHE A 33 -15.64 -17.68 25.30
CA PHE A 33 -17.09 -17.84 25.10
C PHE A 33 -17.64 -18.74 26.20
N LEU A 34 -18.53 -18.25 27.08
CA LEU A 34 -19.61 -19.07 27.66
C LEU A 34 -20.76 -18.35 28.43
N PRO A 35 -20.76 -17.04 28.80
CA PRO A 35 -21.94 -16.46 29.48
C PRO A 35 -22.93 -15.73 28.54
N ILE A 36 -22.59 -15.51 27.26
CA ILE A 36 -23.34 -14.59 26.38
C ILE A 36 -24.54 -15.26 25.67
N LYS A 37 -24.48 -16.58 25.41
CA LYS A 37 -25.56 -17.28 24.68
C LYS A 37 -26.86 -17.40 25.49
N THR A 38 -26.79 -17.39 26.82
CA THR A 38 -27.94 -17.54 27.71
C THR A 38 -28.79 -16.26 27.78
N ASN A 39 -28.15 -15.08 27.76
CA ASN A 39 -28.86 -13.79 27.86
C ASN A 39 -29.60 -13.43 26.56
N LEU A 40 -29.09 -13.83 25.40
CA LEU A 40 -29.74 -13.57 24.10
C LEU A 40 -31.03 -14.39 23.91
N LEU A 41 -31.09 -15.60 24.47
CA LEU A 41 -32.28 -16.46 24.37
C LEU A 41 -33.42 -15.97 25.27
N ILE A 42 -33.10 -15.46 26.45
CA ILE A 42 -34.06 -14.86 27.39
C ILE A 42 -34.65 -13.57 26.82
N ALA A 43 -33.83 -12.75 26.14
CA ALA A 43 -34.30 -11.54 25.46
C ALA A 43 -35.26 -11.84 24.29
N LYS A 44 -34.97 -12.88 23.48
CA LYS A 44 -35.85 -13.28 22.36
C LYS A 44 -37.19 -13.85 22.82
N LYS A 45 -37.24 -14.53 23.98
CA LYS A 45 -38.50 -15.07 24.53
C LYS A 45 -39.41 -13.95 25.07
N ARG A 46 -38.82 -12.91 25.67
CA ARG A 46 -39.54 -11.76 26.24
C ARG A 46 -40.19 -10.85 25.18
N ILE A 47 -39.64 -10.81 23.97
CA ILE A 47 -40.20 -10.05 22.83
C ILE A 47 -41.41 -10.78 22.19
N LYS A 48 -41.47 -12.11 22.28
CA LYS A 48 -42.56 -12.89 21.67
C LYS A 48 -43.85 -12.88 22.50
N GLU A 49 -43.75 -12.77 23.82
CA GLU A 49 -44.92 -12.74 24.73
C GLU A 49 -45.61 -11.37 24.81
N ASN A 50 -44.89 -10.26 24.57
CA ASN A 50 -45.50 -8.92 24.58
C ASN A 50 -46.30 -8.57 23.32
N ASN A 51 -46.20 -9.35 22.23
CA ASN A 51 -46.90 -9.09 20.98
C ASN A 51 -48.21 -9.88 20.81
N SER A 52 -48.61 -10.70 21.79
CA SER A 52 -49.84 -11.52 21.69
C SER A 52 -51.00 -11.05 22.58
N VAL A 53 -50.89 -9.91 23.28
CA VAL A 53 -52.00 -9.35 24.04
C VAL A 53 -52.46 -8.06 23.37
N SER A 54 -53.72 -8.05 22.94
CA SER A 54 -54.49 -6.91 22.37
C SER A 54 -54.64 -6.86 20.84
N ILE A 55 -54.97 -7.99 20.20
CA ILE A 55 -55.80 -7.97 18.97
C ILE A 55 -57.16 -8.52 19.37
N GLY A 56 -58.07 -7.64 19.79
CA GLY A 56 -59.40 -8.07 20.23
C GLY A 56 -60.15 -7.03 21.04
N LEU A 57 -60.32 -5.83 20.50
CA LEU A 57 -61.43 -4.90 20.76
C LEU A 57 -61.02 -3.55 20.22
N LEU A 58 -61.68 -3.10 19.15
CA LEU A 58 -62.07 -1.72 18.84
C LEU A 58 -62.55 -1.69 17.38
N ASN A 59 -63.64 -2.40 17.11
CA ASN A 59 -64.54 -2.02 16.02
C ASN A 59 -65.44 -0.92 16.55
N GLY A 60 -65.20 0.33 16.16
CA GLY A 60 -66.13 1.41 16.46
C GLY A 60 -65.52 2.80 16.33
N HIS A 61 -66.12 3.59 15.45
CA HIS A 61 -66.00 5.05 15.29
C HIS A 61 -64.84 5.61 14.46
N SER A 62 -65.20 5.82 13.18
CA SER A 62 -64.81 6.96 12.35
C SER A 62 -64.47 8.24 13.13
N ARG A 63 -63.33 8.87 12.81
CA ARG A 63 -63.26 10.27 12.34
C ARG A 63 -61.83 10.67 11.92
N LYS A 64 -61.76 11.14 10.67
CA LYS A 64 -60.77 12.04 10.04
C LYS A 64 -59.60 12.52 10.92
N CYS A 65 -58.43 11.91 10.77
CA CYS A 65 -57.13 12.51 11.10
C CYS A 65 -56.03 11.92 10.21
N SER A 66 -56.11 12.13 8.89
CA SER A 66 -55.21 11.46 7.93
C SER A 66 -54.27 12.40 7.14
N GLY A 67 -54.46 13.73 7.18
CA GLY A 67 -53.62 14.65 6.40
C GLY A 67 -52.36 15.15 7.12
N ILE A 68 -52.48 15.50 8.40
CA ILE A 68 -51.44 16.23 9.14
C ILE A 68 -50.29 15.30 9.57
N LEU A 69 -50.62 14.10 10.04
CA LEU A 69 -49.63 13.08 10.43
C LEU A 69 -48.82 12.56 9.23
N TRP A 70 -49.44 12.41 8.06
CA TRP A 70 -48.75 12.00 6.83
C TRP A 70 -47.77 13.08 6.33
N ASN A 71 -48.19 14.34 6.37
CA ASN A 71 -47.33 15.48 5.97
C ASN A 71 -46.15 15.69 6.94
N LEU A 72 -46.35 15.51 8.25
CA LEU A 72 -45.26 15.55 9.24
C LEU A 72 -44.27 14.40 9.06
N TRP A 73 -44.75 13.19 8.75
CA TRP A 73 -43.91 12.02 8.51
C TRP A 73 -43.08 12.16 7.23
N VAL A 74 -43.68 12.66 6.14
CA VAL A 74 -42.97 12.98 4.89
C VAL A 74 -41.97 14.11 5.10
N HIS A 75 -42.28 15.13 5.90
CA HIS A 75 -41.32 16.17 6.27
C HIS A 75 -40.14 15.62 7.08
N PHE A 76 -40.40 14.73 8.04
CA PHE A 76 -39.36 14.12 8.86
C PHE A 76 -38.42 13.21 8.03
N TRP A 77 -39.00 12.46 7.08
CA TRP A 77 -38.24 11.60 6.17
C TRP A 77 -37.43 12.41 5.15
N ARG A 78 -37.97 13.52 4.64
CA ARG A 78 -37.24 14.47 3.78
C ARG A 78 -36.07 15.15 4.50
N ILE A 79 -36.21 15.48 5.79
CA ILE A 79 -35.14 16.09 6.59
C ILE A 79 -34.02 15.08 6.88
N LYS A 80 -34.35 13.82 7.19
CA LYS A 80 -33.35 12.75 7.37
C LYS A 80 -32.60 12.42 6.08
N MET A 81 -33.30 12.34 4.95
CA MET A 81 -32.69 12.11 3.63
C MET A 81 -31.79 13.28 3.20
N LEU A 82 -32.20 14.52 3.46
CA LEU A 82 -31.40 15.70 3.13
C LEU A 82 -30.08 15.76 3.92
N ARG A 83 -30.09 15.37 5.20
CA ARG A 83 -28.87 15.28 6.02
C ARG A 83 -27.89 14.24 5.48
N ILE A 84 -28.37 13.05 5.12
CA ILE A 84 -27.52 11.98 4.57
C ILE A 84 -26.90 12.41 3.22
N VAL A 85 -27.69 13.06 2.36
CA VAL A 85 -27.19 13.58 1.07
C VAL A 85 -26.17 14.70 1.28
N CYS A 86 -26.39 15.61 2.23
CA CYS A 86 -25.41 16.65 2.57
C CYS A 86 -24.11 16.04 3.11
N PHE A 87 -24.18 15.06 4.02
CA PHE A 87 -23.01 14.34 4.54
C PHE A 87 -22.27 13.55 3.45
N LEU A 88 -22.98 12.90 2.54
CA LEU A 88 -22.35 12.22 1.40
C LEU A 88 -21.71 13.23 0.44
N SER A 89 -22.34 14.38 0.18
CA SER A 89 -21.80 15.39 -0.73
C SER A 89 -20.58 16.10 -0.15
N THR A 90 -20.56 16.36 1.17
CA THR A 90 -19.38 16.91 1.83
C THR A 90 -18.27 15.86 1.91
N PHE A 91 -18.60 14.59 2.17
CA PHE A 91 -17.63 13.49 2.12
C PHE A 91 -17.05 13.27 0.71
N LEU A 92 -17.86 13.42 -0.35
CA LEU A 92 -17.41 13.35 -1.74
C LEU A 92 -16.58 14.58 -2.16
N LEU A 93 -16.86 15.76 -1.58
CA LEU A 93 -16.08 16.99 -1.81
C LEU A 93 -14.77 17.03 -1.00
N ILE A 94 -14.67 16.26 0.09
CA ILE A 94 -13.43 16.08 0.87
C ILE A 94 -12.55 14.96 0.26
N LEU A 95 -13.12 14.07 -0.54
CA LEU A 95 -12.38 13.06 -1.32
C LEU A 95 -12.13 13.56 -2.75
N PRO A 96 -11.23 14.54 -2.93
CA PRO A 96 -9.92 14.16 -3.44
C PRO A 96 -8.83 15.13 -2.95
N LEU A 97 -8.31 14.92 -1.75
CA LEU A 97 -7.14 15.68 -1.29
C LEU A 97 -6.06 14.78 -0.67
N GLN A 98 -5.78 13.65 -1.32
CA GLN A 98 -4.60 12.82 -1.02
C GLN A 98 -4.42 11.74 -2.09
N ALA A 99 -4.39 12.14 -3.36
CA ALA A 99 -3.52 11.44 -4.29
C ALA A 99 -2.17 12.15 -4.17
N GLU A 100 -1.38 11.77 -3.17
CA GLU A 100 0.04 12.09 -3.17
C GLU A 100 0.62 11.33 -4.37
N GLU A 101 0.74 12.02 -5.50
CA GLU A 101 1.43 11.50 -6.66
C GLU A 101 2.85 11.19 -6.17
N LEU A 102 3.21 9.91 -6.08
CA LEU A 102 4.56 9.49 -5.73
C LEU A 102 5.49 10.12 -6.74
N ASP A 103 6.10 11.25 -6.36
CA ASP A 103 6.91 12.01 -7.28
C ASP A 103 8.23 11.26 -7.45
N PHE A 104 8.27 10.38 -8.44
CA PHE A 104 9.45 9.60 -8.82
C PHE A 104 10.50 10.48 -9.52
N VAL A 105 10.24 11.78 -9.71
CA VAL A 105 11.16 12.69 -10.40
C VAL A 105 12.55 12.64 -9.78
N ASN A 106 13.54 12.31 -10.62
CA ASN A 106 14.96 12.23 -10.26
C ASN A 106 15.28 11.20 -9.17
N LYS A 107 14.41 10.22 -8.93
CA LYS A 107 14.65 9.13 -7.98
C LYS A 107 15.19 7.88 -8.66
N LEU A 108 16.04 7.17 -7.94
CA LEU A 108 16.54 5.84 -8.29
C LEU A 108 15.74 4.80 -7.51
N ILE A 109 15.01 3.96 -8.22
CA ILE A 109 14.15 2.94 -7.64
C ILE A 109 14.69 1.58 -8.02
N LEU A 110 14.98 0.75 -7.01
CA LEU A 110 15.36 -0.64 -7.21
C LEU A 110 14.20 -1.54 -6.81
N LYS A 111 13.92 -2.51 -7.68
CA LYS A 111 12.87 -3.50 -7.50
C LYS A 111 13.46 -4.90 -7.58
N ILE A 112 13.08 -5.75 -6.65
CA ILE A 112 13.50 -7.14 -6.58
C ILE A 112 12.28 -8.01 -6.89
N THR A 113 12.48 -8.99 -7.77
CA THR A 113 11.49 -10.02 -8.08
C THR A 113 12.12 -11.37 -7.77
N ASP A 114 11.54 -12.09 -6.83
CA ASP A 114 11.99 -13.42 -6.45
C ASP A 114 10.88 -14.45 -6.63
N SER A 115 11.23 -15.55 -7.29
CA SER A 115 10.35 -16.70 -7.49
C SER A 115 9.98 -17.45 -6.19
N SER A 116 10.79 -17.34 -5.13
CA SER A 116 10.53 -17.99 -3.84
C SER A 116 9.64 -17.18 -2.89
N ALA A 117 9.36 -15.90 -3.22
CA ALA A 117 8.41 -15.08 -2.46
C ALA A 117 6.96 -15.49 -2.80
N SER A 118 6.12 -15.68 -1.78
CA SER A 118 4.73 -16.16 -1.93
C SER A 118 3.89 -15.30 -2.87
N LYS A 119 3.10 -15.96 -3.73
CA LYS A 119 2.50 -15.45 -4.98
C LYS A 119 1.61 -14.20 -4.97
N GLU A 120 1.36 -13.51 -3.87
CA GLU A 120 0.39 -12.39 -3.84
C GLU A 120 0.81 -11.16 -3.01
N ALA A 121 2.01 -11.15 -2.42
CA ALA A 121 2.54 -9.99 -1.69
C ALA A 121 4.05 -9.79 -1.98
N ASP A 122 4.44 -8.53 -2.12
CA ASP A 122 5.81 -8.00 -2.06
C ASP A 122 6.68 -8.16 -3.32
N LYS A 123 6.36 -7.34 -4.34
CA LYS A 123 7.41 -6.74 -5.17
C LYS A 123 8.24 -5.83 -4.27
N ILE A 124 9.30 -6.38 -3.67
CA ILE A 124 10.24 -5.62 -2.85
C ILE A 124 10.76 -4.44 -3.68
N GLN A 125 10.49 -3.22 -3.23
CA GLN A 125 10.85 -2.01 -3.95
C GLN A 125 11.31 -0.95 -2.96
N PHE A 126 12.46 -0.35 -3.22
CA PHE A 126 13.02 0.69 -2.38
C PHE A 126 13.81 1.71 -3.20
N GLU A 127 13.96 2.90 -2.63
CA GLU A 127 14.79 3.95 -3.19
C GLU A 127 16.26 3.68 -2.86
N ILE A 128 17.14 3.92 -3.83
CA ILE A 128 18.59 3.84 -3.64
C ILE A 128 19.22 5.22 -3.79
N LEU A 129 20.32 5.45 -3.07
CA LEU A 129 21.04 6.72 -3.05
C LEU A 129 22.04 6.80 -4.19
N SER A 130 22.75 5.69 -4.42
CA SER A 130 23.76 5.61 -5.46
C SER A 130 23.93 4.17 -5.94
N TYR A 131 24.50 4.04 -7.13
CA TYR A 131 24.94 2.76 -7.66
C TYR A 131 26.29 2.93 -8.37
N SER A 132 27.04 1.84 -8.47
CA SER A 132 28.29 1.76 -9.22
C SER A 132 28.38 0.40 -9.89
N HIS A 133 28.77 0.41 -11.16
CA HIS A 133 29.02 -0.79 -11.96
C HIS A 133 30.01 -0.48 -13.07
N GLY A 134 30.85 -1.45 -13.41
CA GLY A 134 31.84 -1.33 -14.47
C GLY A 134 32.01 -2.62 -15.24
N VAL A 135 32.40 -2.47 -16.51
CA VAL A 135 32.78 -3.58 -17.39
C VAL A 135 34.12 -3.23 -18.00
N THR A 136 35.10 -4.11 -17.83
CA THR A 136 36.47 -3.90 -18.31
C THR A 136 36.83 -4.99 -19.31
N MET A 137 37.39 -4.59 -20.46
CA MET A 137 38.00 -5.54 -21.39
C MET A 137 39.50 -5.65 -21.07
N PRO A 138 39.98 -6.81 -20.58
CA PRO A 138 41.41 -7.02 -20.41
C PRO A 138 42.07 -7.07 -21.80
N LEU A 139 42.97 -6.13 -22.06
CA LEU A 139 43.78 -6.10 -23.29
C LEU A 139 45.08 -6.85 -23.00
N THR A 140 45.09 -8.17 -23.23
CA THR A 140 46.33 -8.95 -23.20
C THR A 140 46.98 -8.93 -24.58
N SER A 141 48.32 -8.83 -24.64
CA SER A 141 49.09 -8.77 -25.89
C SER A 141 49.11 -10.09 -26.68
N GLU A 142 48.71 -11.20 -26.05
CA GLU A 142 48.78 -12.55 -26.61
C GLU A 142 47.36 -13.13 -26.83
N GLY A 143 46.93 -13.20 -28.09
CA GLY A 143 45.80 -14.04 -28.54
C GLY A 143 44.42 -13.37 -28.72
N PRO A 144 43.50 -13.97 -29.53
CA PRO A 144 42.26 -13.34 -30.00
C PRO A 144 41.06 -13.43 -29.04
N SER A 145 41.20 -13.94 -27.81
CA SER A 145 40.06 -14.18 -26.92
C SER A 145 39.84 -13.01 -25.95
N TYR A 146 39.25 -11.92 -26.45
CA TYR A 146 38.77 -10.81 -25.61
C TYR A 146 37.46 -11.21 -24.90
N ARG A 147 37.51 -11.36 -23.57
CA ARG A 147 36.32 -11.59 -22.75
C ARG A 147 36.12 -10.43 -21.76
N PRO A 148 34.96 -9.76 -21.76
CA PRO A 148 34.70 -8.69 -20.82
C PRO A 148 34.59 -9.24 -19.40
N VAL A 149 35.19 -8.53 -18.45
CA VAL A 149 35.05 -8.78 -17.02
C VAL A 149 34.03 -7.79 -16.47
N TYR A 150 32.92 -8.33 -15.96
CA TYR A 150 31.88 -7.55 -15.29
C TYR A 150 32.24 -7.43 -13.81
N GLN A 151 32.19 -6.20 -13.28
CA GLN A 151 32.30 -5.95 -11.85
C GLN A 151 30.94 -6.17 -11.17
N ASP A 152 30.96 -6.47 -9.88
CA ASP A 152 29.74 -6.50 -9.07
C ASP A 152 28.99 -5.17 -9.18
N TYR A 153 27.66 -5.25 -9.10
CA TYR A 153 26.80 -4.10 -9.07
C TYR A 153 26.63 -3.65 -7.61
N THR A 154 27.23 -2.52 -7.26
CA THR A 154 27.19 -2.00 -5.89
C THR A 154 26.11 -0.94 -5.77
N ILE A 155 25.25 -1.05 -4.76
CA ILE A 155 24.20 -0.07 -4.44
C ILE A 155 24.37 0.44 -3.02
N ALA A 156 24.01 1.70 -2.79
CA ALA A 156 23.86 2.27 -1.46
C ALA A 156 22.40 2.66 -1.21
N LYS A 157 21.85 2.29 -0.05
CA LYS A 157 20.49 2.62 0.37
C LYS A 157 20.44 2.96 1.85
N TYR A 158 19.36 3.62 2.28
CA TYR A 158 19.06 3.72 3.71
C TYR A 158 18.56 2.38 4.24
N LEU A 159 18.78 2.13 5.53
CA LEU A 159 18.22 0.97 6.23
C LEU A 159 16.69 1.00 6.17
N ASP A 160 16.09 -0.12 5.78
CA ASP A 160 14.64 -0.30 5.63
C ASP A 160 14.23 -1.72 6.05
N LEU A 161 12.95 -2.06 5.87
CA LEU A 161 12.45 -3.40 6.19
C LEU A 161 13.10 -4.50 5.32
N HIS A 162 13.53 -4.16 4.10
CA HIS A 162 14.09 -5.09 3.13
C HIS A 162 15.59 -5.37 3.36
N SER A 163 16.24 -4.62 4.24
CA SER A 163 17.62 -4.86 4.69
C SER A 163 17.81 -6.29 5.21
N SER A 164 16.89 -6.77 6.06
CA SER A 164 16.94 -8.13 6.62
C SER A 164 16.84 -9.20 5.54
N TYR A 165 16.02 -8.97 4.50
CA TYR A 165 15.89 -9.88 3.36
C TYR A 165 17.19 -9.99 2.56
N LEU A 166 17.82 -8.85 2.25
CA LEU A 166 19.10 -8.84 1.52
C LEU A 166 20.22 -9.49 2.32
N LEU A 167 20.25 -9.26 3.64
CA LEU A 167 21.20 -9.90 4.53
C LEU A 167 21.00 -11.42 4.59
N GLU A 168 19.75 -11.89 4.65
CA GLU A 168 19.42 -13.32 4.60
C GLU A 168 19.88 -13.96 3.28
N ARG A 169 19.60 -13.33 2.14
CA ARG A 169 20.04 -13.82 0.82
C ARG A 169 21.56 -13.88 0.71
N CYS A 170 22.26 -12.88 1.26
CA CYS A 170 23.72 -12.88 1.35
C CYS A 170 24.24 -14.02 2.23
N ALA A 171 23.66 -14.20 3.42
CA ALA A 171 24.10 -15.21 4.39
C ALA A 171 23.86 -16.65 3.89
N ARG A 172 22.82 -16.87 3.09
CA ARG A 172 22.51 -18.19 2.50
C ARG A 172 23.15 -18.44 1.15
N GLY A 173 23.62 -17.39 0.47
CA GLY A 173 24.10 -17.49 -0.92
C GLY A 173 22.99 -17.89 -1.90
N GLU A 174 21.74 -17.56 -1.61
CA GLU A 174 20.60 -17.88 -2.47
C GLU A 174 20.48 -16.88 -3.64
N THR A 175 20.04 -17.38 -4.79
CA THR A 175 19.82 -16.59 -5.99
C THR A 175 18.48 -15.88 -5.98
N ILE A 176 18.49 -14.60 -6.34
CA ILE A 176 17.34 -13.76 -6.64
C ILE A 176 17.08 -13.81 -8.14
N SER A 177 15.84 -14.03 -8.56
CA SER A 177 15.51 -14.21 -9.98
C SER A 177 15.82 -12.97 -10.83
N GLU A 178 15.36 -11.79 -10.40
CA GLU A 178 15.55 -10.53 -11.13
C GLU A 178 15.68 -9.33 -10.18
N VAL A 179 16.62 -8.45 -10.49
CA VAL A 179 16.77 -7.12 -9.85
C VAL A 179 16.72 -6.05 -10.93
N ALA A 180 15.80 -5.10 -10.81
CA ALA A 180 15.60 -4.02 -11.76
C ALA A 180 15.83 -2.65 -11.11
N LEU A 181 16.83 -1.91 -11.58
CA LEU A 181 17.06 -0.51 -11.24
C LEU A 181 16.43 0.39 -12.30
N THR A 182 15.68 1.39 -11.86
CA THR A 182 15.09 2.41 -12.73
C THR A 182 15.42 3.81 -12.23
N TYR A 183 15.91 4.65 -13.13
CA TYR A 183 16.05 6.09 -12.89
C TYR A 183 14.96 6.84 -13.66
N TYR A 184 14.20 7.66 -12.96
CA TYR A 184 13.13 8.45 -13.54
C TYR A 184 13.58 9.90 -13.74
N GLN A 185 13.27 10.46 -14.90
CA GLN A 185 13.47 11.88 -15.19
C GLN A 185 12.15 12.53 -15.59
N LYS A 186 12.06 13.84 -15.32
CA LYS A 186 10.96 14.66 -15.79
C LYS A 186 11.11 14.94 -17.29
N SER A 187 10.02 14.83 -18.04
CA SER A 187 9.97 15.24 -19.44
C SER A 187 10.09 16.75 -19.56
N LYS A 188 10.77 17.23 -20.61
CA LYS A 188 10.86 18.67 -20.93
C LYS A 188 9.53 19.24 -21.43
N ASN A 189 8.66 18.42 -22.00
CA ASN A 189 7.46 18.84 -22.71
C ASN A 189 6.15 18.63 -21.91
N GLY A 190 6.23 18.45 -20.59
CA GLY A 190 5.03 18.31 -19.76
C GLY A 190 5.31 17.77 -18.35
N PRO A 191 4.26 17.50 -17.55
CA PRO A 191 4.40 16.96 -16.19
C PRO A 191 4.78 15.48 -16.16
N SER A 192 4.79 14.77 -17.30
CA SER A 192 5.07 13.33 -17.38
C SER A 192 6.52 12.99 -17.00
N THR A 193 6.71 11.89 -16.27
CA THR A 193 8.02 11.27 -16.05
C THR A 193 8.28 10.15 -17.05
N TYR A 194 9.56 9.87 -17.32
CA TYR A 194 9.98 8.73 -18.13
C TYR A 194 11.19 8.03 -17.50
N LYS A 195 11.37 6.75 -17.83
CA LYS A 195 12.53 5.96 -17.40
C LYS A 195 13.76 6.32 -18.23
N ALA A 196 14.62 7.17 -17.69
CA ALA A 196 15.85 7.59 -18.36
C ALA A 196 16.91 6.47 -18.36
N LEU A 197 16.93 5.64 -17.32
CA LEU A 197 17.76 4.44 -17.24
C LEU A 197 16.93 3.28 -16.69
N GLU A 198 17.09 2.10 -17.30
CA GLU A 198 16.57 0.84 -16.79
C GLU A 198 17.66 -0.23 -16.90
N VAL A 199 18.09 -0.76 -15.76
CA VAL A 199 19.05 -1.86 -15.66
C VAL A 199 18.33 -3.07 -15.08
N GLN A 200 18.33 -4.19 -15.79
CA GLN A 200 17.77 -5.45 -15.32
C GLN A 200 18.91 -6.47 -15.19
N LEU A 201 19.05 -7.03 -14.00
CA LEU A 201 20.00 -8.07 -13.66
C LEU A 201 19.23 -9.37 -13.42
N THR A 202 19.72 -10.48 -13.96
CA THR A 202 19.05 -11.79 -13.81
C THR A 202 19.95 -12.79 -13.11
N ASN A 203 19.34 -13.69 -12.34
CA ASN A 203 20.04 -14.67 -11.52
C ASN A 203 21.12 -14.01 -10.66
N VAL A 204 20.65 -13.17 -9.74
CA VAL A 204 21.46 -12.28 -8.93
C VAL A 204 21.80 -12.93 -7.60
N VAL A 205 23.04 -12.84 -7.18
CA VAL A 205 23.50 -13.27 -5.85
C VAL A 205 23.98 -12.05 -5.09
N VAL A 206 23.53 -11.89 -3.84
CA VAL A 206 24.05 -10.87 -2.94
C VAL A 206 25.42 -11.32 -2.45
N THR A 207 26.49 -10.63 -2.85
CA THR A 207 27.87 -11.01 -2.52
C THR A 207 28.36 -10.40 -1.22
N SER A 208 27.84 -9.22 -0.86
CA SER A 208 28.11 -8.60 0.42
C SER A 208 27.02 -7.61 0.83
N VAL A 209 26.86 -7.44 2.13
CA VAL A 209 26.02 -6.42 2.76
C VAL A 209 26.85 -5.79 3.88
N SER A 210 27.08 -4.48 3.81
CA SER A 210 27.76 -3.72 4.86
C SER A 210 26.89 -2.56 5.32
N THR A 211 26.51 -2.57 6.60
CA THR A 211 25.70 -1.52 7.22
C THR A 211 26.59 -0.60 8.04
N ASN A 212 26.52 0.70 7.76
CA ASN A 212 27.29 1.74 8.44
C ASN A 212 26.31 2.71 9.10
N GLY A 213 26.49 2.94 10.41
CA GLY A 213 25.65 3.86 11.18
C GLY A 213 26.50 4.68 12.16
N GLY A 214 26.15 5.95 12.31
CA GLY A 214 26.76 6.88 13.26
C GLY A 214 25.68 7.71 13.98
N THR A 215 26.10 8.63 14.84
CA THR A 215 25.16 9.48 15.57
C THR A 215 24.60 10.58 14.66
N GLY A 216 23.27 10.61 14.47
CA GLY A 216 22.56 11.78 13.91
C GLY A 216 21.89 11.60 12.53
N ASP A 217 22.06 10.46 11.86
CA ASP A 217 21.37 10.17 10.58
C ASP A 217 20.92 8.69 10.50
N ARG A 218 20.07 8.37 9.52
CA ARG A 218 19.64 7.00 9.22
C ARG A 218 20.85 6.17 8.76
N PRO A 219 21.01 4.93 9.24
CA PRO A 219 22.07 4.05 8.78
C PRO A 219 22.02 3.84 7.27
N ILE A 220 23.20 3.79 6.64
CA ILE A 220 23.37 3.55 5.20
C ILE A 220 23.96 2.15 5.03
N GLU A 221 23.44 1.43 4.04
CA GLU A 221 23.84 0.09 3.70
C GLU A 221 24.41 0.07 2.30
N THR A 222 25.57 -0.56 2.14
CA THR A 222 26.17 -0.85 0.84
C THR A 222 26.00 -2.33 0.55
N ILE A 223 25.40 -2.65 -0.58
CA ILE A 223 25.12 -4.03 -1.02
C ILE A 223 25.82 -4.25 -2.35
N ALA A 224 26.56 -5.35 -2.48
CA ALA A 224 27.13 -5.78 -3.75
C ALA A 224 26.35 -6.97 -4.32
N LEU A 225 26.10 -6.93 -5.63
CA LEU A 225 25.31 -7.90 -6.36
C LEU A 225 26.13 -8.47 -7.52
N SER A 226 26.28 -9.78 -7.56
CA SER A 226 26.79 -10.51 -8.73
C SER A 226 25.62 -11.07 -9.53
N PHE A 227 25.77 -11.23 -10.85
CA PHE A 227 24.66 -11.57 -11.74
C PHE A 227 25.14 -12.34 -12.96
N ASP A 228 24.24 -13.13 -13.57
CA ASP A 228 24.55 -13.90 -14.78
C ASP A 228 24.33 -13.09 -16.08
N SER A 229 23.37 -12.17 -16.08
CA SER A 229 23.10 -11.35 -17.26
C SER A 229 22.58 -9.97 -16.88
N ILE A 230 22.84 -9.02 -17.77
CA ILE A 230 22.50 -7.60 -17.63
C ILE A 230 21.82 -7.10 -18.90
N ARG A 231 20.70 -6.41 -18.74
CA ARG A 231 20.05 -5.61 -19.79
C ARG A 231 20.08 -4.16 -19.36
N HIS A 232 20.82 -3.32 -20.08
CA HIS A 232 21.04 -1.92 -19.77
C HIS A 232 20.39 -1.05 -20.85
N SER A 233 19.33 -0.34 -20.50
CA SER A 233 18.56 0.51 -21.41
C SER A 233 18.65 1.98 -20.99
N VAL A 234 19.07 2.84 -21.91
CA VAL A 234 19.12 4.29 -21.72
C VAL A 234 18.11 4.93 -22.64
N THR A 235 17.25 5.78 -22.09
CA THR A 235 16.27 6.57 -22.84
C THR A 235 16.62 8.03 -22.75
N THR A 236 16.67 8.71 -23.89
CA THR A 236 16.88 10.15 -23.96
C THR A 236 15.71 10.83 -24.67
N GLN A 237 15.46 12.08 -24.31
CA GLN A 237 14.48 12.91 -25.00
C GLN A 237 15.16 13.76 -26.06
N GLY A 238 14.78 13.57 -27.32
CA GLY A 238 15.23 14.37 -28.46
C GLY A 238 14.68 15.80 -28.41
N SER A 239 15.17 16.66 -29.31
CA SER A 239 14.75 18.08 -29.41
C SER A 239 13.25 18.26 -29.70
N THR A 240 12.63 17.28 -30.35
CA THR A 240 11.19 17.26 -30.68
C THR A 240 10.32 16.71 -29.55
N GLY A 241 10.93 16.31 -28.41
CA GLY A 241 10.22 15.68 -27.30
C GLY A 241 10.02 14.18 -27.43
N LYS A 242 10.38 13.58 -28.58
CA LYS A 242 10.33 12.13 -28.80
C LYS A 242 11.36 11.43 -27.93
N LEU A 243 10.96 10.31 -27.33
CA LEU A 243 11.85 9.45 -26.55
C LEU A 243 12.55 8.44 -27.48
N GLU A 244 13.85 8.28 -27.29
CA GLU A 244 14.68 7.29 -27.99
C GLU A 244 15.40 6.41 -26.96
N THR A 245 15.27 5.09 -27.11
CA THR A 245 15.88 4.12 -26.19
C THR A 245 16.93 3.30 -26.89
N LYS A 246 18.12 3.19 -26.29
CA LYS A 246 19.16 2.24 -26.69
C LYS A 246 19.33 1.20 -25.61
N THR A 247 19.30 -0.07 -26.01
CA THR A 247 19.43 -1.21 -25.09
C THR A 247 20.66 -2.03 -25.43
N PHE A 248 21.45 -2.32 -24.41
CA PHE A 248 22.51 -3.32 -24.41
C PHE A 248 22.06 -4.55 -23.64
N VAL A 249 22.41 -5.74 -24.12
CA VAL A 249 22.19 -7.01 -23.42
C VAL A 249 23.51 -7.77 -23.38
N GLY A 250 23.98 -8.10 -22.18
CA GLY A 250 25.21 -8.84 -21.94
C GLY A 250 24.97 -10.07 -21.07
N LYS A 251 25.65 -11.17 -21.40
CA LYS A 251 25.75 -12.34 -20.52
C LYS A 251 27.14 -12.36 -19.90
N VAL A 252 27.21 -12.54 -18.60
CA VAL A 252 28.46 -12.70 -17.86
C VAL A 252 29.01 -14.10 -18.16
N SER A 253 30.27 -14.16 -18.59
CA SER A 253 30.94 -15.44 -18.84
C SER A 253 31.10 -16.18 -17.51
N LYS A 254 30.48 -17.35 -17.38
CA LYS A 254 30.81 -18.28 -16.29
C LYS A 254 32.19 -18.84 -16.59
N ASN A 255 33.16 -18.58 -15.71
CA ASN A 255 34.47 -19.24 -15.76
C ASN A 255 34.37 -20.62 -15.11
#